data_AF-A0A7V5RZD0-F1
#
_entry.id   AF-A0A7V5RZD0-F1
#
_cell.length_a   1.000
_cell.length_b   1.000
_cell.length_c   1.000
_cell.angle_alpha   90.00
_cell.angle_beta   90.00
_cell.angle_gamma   90.00
#
_symmetry.space_group_name_H-M   'P 1'
#
loop_
_entity.id
_entity.type
_entity.pdbx_description
1 polymer ?
#
loop_
_entity_poly.entity_id
_entity_poly.type
_entity_poly.pdbx_seq_one_letter_code
_entity_poly.pdbx_strand_id
1 'polypeptide(L)'
;MTMYFPSQDYPQVGEPVTIRLWVKASSWTNGTFIVQARPISTGSTTVLLNTTTPPTEWTQLTFTYTTPSSNPAGMVIDIIVRANAGVASGDIRLDKLEVTGSKRWRDHAPRSMKLIAPYYSWAPESQRDWVYYAREFDAIIAPWQDIKALRTHRPELKNIIYYNLIYSYRNPSQTVWSSNDIFGYWYANANHPEWFLLNINGQRQQFGSYLFLMDIGNPVASAWAAENLRRYMAFSDPSVDVIHFDSFIDFFFSNFLLQKYPTPASRMAAMTKHLRNMRAALQERNIEFIINAAGAAYTRDQPHTYFMRQGLLDGMLVEQVFTHIFQLPSGYLPFYIWESQLNTLIENRPRLRVIYSGYGVNDPVEGRRQKIYALASFMLCADNNIYLYLDKHYHEGTPNDRQRSWRPDADFDVPLGQPVGNVQVFFRSSDYRGGLYYRQFQNGFVLVNPTGDIRPRFKDGAVFTWILDADYWELRSGQVYPAGTRIKLYPKEGLIFVRANSAALRDYPPAKGKITPLPDGKGSPIAPAPPIRR
;
A
#
# COMPACT_ATOMS: atom_id res chain seq x y z
N MET A 1 12.29 23.47 -1.51
CA MET A 1 11.26 22.58 -0.95
C MET A 1 9.91 23.19 -1.24
N THR A 2 8.93 22.40 -1.66
CA THR A 2 7.57 22.86 -1.96
C THR A 2 6.60 21.95 -1.21
N MET A 3 5.73 22.55 -0.38
CA MET A 3 4.79 21.83 0.49
C MET A 3 3.36 22.22 0.13
N TYR A 4 2.51 21.21 -0.12
CA TYR A 4 1.12 21.39 -0.54
C TYR A 4 0.17 21.24 0.65
N PHE A 5 -0.86 22.08 0.72
CA PHE A 5 -1.89 22.08 1.76
C PHE A 5 -3.30 22.17 1.12
N PRO A 6 -3.85 21.07 0.57
CA PRO A 6 -5.16 21.04 -0.12
C PRO A 6 -6.36 21.21 0.82
N SER A 7 -7.29 22.13 0.56
CA SER A 7 -8.27 22.64 1.53
C SER A 7 -9.26 21.68 2.24
N GLN A 8 -9.48 20.41 1.88
CA GLN A 8 -10.54 19.61 2.54
C GLN A 8 -10.25 19.31 4.02
N ASP A 9 -9.02 18.88 4.33
CA ASP A 9 -8.50 18.60 5.68
C ASP A 9 -7.64 19.76 6.24
N TYR A 10 -7.56 20.86 5.49
CA TYR A 10 -6.60 21.95 5.69
C TYR A 10 -7.33 23.29 5.89
N PRO A 11 -6.62 24.41 6.17
CA PRO A 11 -7.25 25.72 6.25
C PRO A 11 -8.15 26.03 5.06
N GLN A 12 -9.32 26.63 5.34
CA GLN A 12 -10.34 26.88 4.33
C GLN A 12 -10.01 28.12 3.50
N VAL A 13 -10.55 28.19 2.29
CA VAL A 13 -10.49 29.42 1.47
C VAL A 13 -10.99 30.61 2.28
N GLY A 14 -10.23 31.70 2.29
CA GLY A 14 -10.52 32.92 3.04
C GLY A 14 -10.04 32.91 4.50
N GLU A 15 -9.53 31.79 4.99
CA GLU A 15 -9.06 31.66 6.37
C GLU A 15 -7.62 32.19 6.54
N PRO A 16 -7.34 33.03 7.55
CA PRO A 16 -5.98 33.40 7.91
C PRO A 16 -5.29 32.22 8.62
N VAL A 17 -4.09 31.88 8.14
CA VAL A 17 -3.24 30.83 8.71
C VAL A 17 -1.97 31.44 9.28
N THR A 18 -1.45 30.83 10.34
CA THR A 18 -0.12 31.15 10.86
C THR A 18 0.87 30.11 10.36
N ILE A 19 1.96 30.58 9.76
CA ILE A 19 3.07 29.75 9.26
C ILE A 19 4.27 30.02 10.16
N ARG A 20 4.83 28.99 10.79
CA ARG A 20 6.06 29.09 11.58
C ARG A 20 7.15 28.21 11.00
N LEU A 21 8.35 28.75 10.85
CA LEU A 21 9.51 28.06 10.28
C LEU A 21 10.73 28.26 11.17
N TRP A 22 11.36 27.18 11.62
CA TRP A 22 12.60 27.21 12.37
C TRP A 22 13.78 27.04 11.42
N VAL A 23 14.64 28.05 11.35
CA VAL A 23 15.75 28.12 10.41
C VAL A 23 17.05 28.50 11.11
N LYS A 24 18.16 27.94 10.62
CA LYS A 24 19.52 28.34 10.96
C LYS A 24 20.40 28.28 9.72
N ALA A 25 21.22 29.29 9.50
CA ALA A 25 22.22 29.32 8.46
C ALA A 25 23.64 29.33 9.04
N SER A 26 24.59 28.75 8.32
CA SER A 26 26.01 28.79 8.69
C SER A 26 26.87 28.95 7.45
N SER A 27 27.94 29.75 7.57
CA SER A 27 28.86 30.04 6.45
C SER A 27 28.15 30.55 5.18
N TRP A 28 27.00 31.24 5.34
CA TRP A 28 26.15 31.67 4.24
C TRP A 28 26.72 32.88 3.51
N THR A 29 27.03 32.72 2.23
CA THR A 29 27.60 33.76 1.38
C THR A 29 26.96 33.75 0.00
N ASN A 30 26.63 34.94 -0.50
CA ASN A 30 26.09 35.17 -1.84
C ASN A 30 24.88 34.28 -2.22
N GLY A 31 24.08 33.88 -1.22
CA GLY A 31 22.82 33.16 -1.40
C GLY A 31 21.63 34.00 -0.97
N THR A 32 20.46 33.70 -1.52
CA THR A 32 19.18 34.29 -1.11
C THR A 32 18.26 33.19 -0.57
N PHE A 33 17.71 33.43 0.61
CA PHE A 33 16.70 32.59 1.24
C PHE A 33 15.32 33.23 1.10
N ILE A 34 14.39 32.48 0.50
CA ILE A 34 13.03 32.97 0.19
C ILE A 34 12.01 32.01 0.79
N VAL A 35 11.03 32.57 1.49
CA VAL A 35 9.81 31.87 1.89
C VAL A 35 8.64 32.56 1.19
N GLN A 36 7.83 31.81 0.47
CA GLN A 36 6.67 32.35 -0.23
C GLN A 36 5.48 31.40 -0.14
N ALA A 37 4.28 31.96 -0.26
CA ALA A 37 3.04 31.21 -0.30
C ALA A 37 2.25 31.57 -1.56
N ARG A 38 1.51 30.62 -2.12
CA ARG A 38 0.71 30.80 -3.34
C ARG A 38 -0.47 29.82 -3.37
N PRO A 39 -1.50 30.06 -4.21
CA PRO A 39 -2.51 29.05 -4.49
C PRO A 39 -1.91 27.77 -5.09
N ILE A 40 -2.66 26.66 -4.99
CA ILE A 40 -2.27 25.40 -5.65
C ILE A 40 -2.32 25.53 -7.18
N SER A 41 -3.34 26.22 -7.69
CA SER A 41 -3.41 26.61 -9.09
C SER A 41 -2.37 27.70 -9.43
N THR A 42 -2.09 27.92 -10.71
CA THR A 42 -1.31 29.08 -11.14
C THR A 42 -1.99 30.36 -10.67
N GLY A 43 -1.27 31.20 -9.93
CA GLY A 43 -1.78 32.45 -9.38
C GLY A 43 -0.68 33.28 -8.73
N SER A 44 -1.05 34.45 -8.20
CA SER A 44 -0.10 35.38 -7.59
C SER A 44 0.60 34.75 -6.39
N THR A 45 1.93 34.84 -6.40
CA THR A 45 2.78 34.37 -5.31
C THR A 45 3.03 35.51 -4.33
N THR A 46 2.81 35.25 -3.04
CA THR A 46 3.09 36.17 -1.94
C THR A 46 4.43 35.82 -1.32
N VAL A 47 5.40 36.72 -1.44
CA VAL A 47 6.70 36.58 -0.77
C VAL A 47 6.53 36.92 0.72
N LEU A 48 6.74 35.95 1.59
CA LEU A 48 6.66 36.09 3.05
C LEU A 48 8.01 36.52 3.65
N LEU A 49 9.10 36.07 3.03
CA LEU A 49 10.48 36.45 3.35
C LEU A 49 11.31 36.40 2.07
N ASN A 50 12.20 37.38 1.90
CA ASN A 50 13.26 37.34 0.90
C ASN A 50 14.49 38.04 1.50
N THR A 51 15.51 37.28 1.87
CA THR A 51 16.69 37.79 2.59
C THR A 51 17.99 37.18 2.07
N THR A 52 19.04 37.98 2.02
CA THR A 52 20.43 37.53 1.80
C THR A 52 21.17 37.26 3.12
N THR A 53 20.56 37.59 4.25
CA THR A 53 21.10 37.43 5.61
C THR A 53 20.16 36.55 6.47
N PRO A 54 20.03 35.26 6.16
CA PRO A 54 19.23 34.35 6.99
C PRO A 54 19.80 34.25 8.42
N PRO A 55 18.96 33.94 9.44
CA PRO A 55 19.40 33.86 10.83
C PRO A 55 20.55 32.87 11.04
N THR A 56 21.59 33.26 11.77
CA THR A 56 22.74 32.40 12.07
C THR A 56 22.53 31.50 13.29
N GLU A 57 21.51 31.81 14.10
CA GLU A 57 21.02 30.95 15.18
C GLU A 57 19.64 30.40 14.87
N TRP A 58 19.28 29.30 15.55
CA TRP A 58 17.94 28.72 15.43
C TRP A 58 16.88 29.76 15.79
N THR A 59 16.20 30.24 14.75
CA THR A 59 15.21 31.32 14.86
C THR A 59 13.88 30.84 14.31
N GLN A 60 12.81 31.06 15.07
CA GLN A 60 11.44 30.88 14.59
C GLN A 60 11.01 32.12 13.80
N LEU A 61 10.80 31.96 12.51
CA LEU A 61 10.15 32.94 11.65
C LEU A 61 8.64 32.69 11.67
N THR A 62 7.84 33.74 11.83
CA THR A 62 6.37 33.64 11.89
C THR A 62 5.74 34.54 10.85
N PHE A 63 4.81 33.99 10.07
CA PHE A 63 4.11 34.68 9.00
C PHE A 63 2.61 34.45 9.11
N THR A 64 1.82 35.38 8.58
CA THR A 64 0.38 35.23 8.40
C THR A 64 0.06 35.22 6.91
N TYR A 65 -0.76 34.28 6.47
CA TYR A 65 -1.20 34.17 5.07
C TYR A 65 -2.67 33.81 5.01
N THR A 66 -3.44 34.45 4.13
CA THR A 66 -4.86 34.11 3.93
C THR A 66 -4.98 33.09 2.82
N THR A 67 -5.58 31.93 3.11
CA THR A 67 -5.73 30.84 2.14
C THR A 67 -6.53 31.33 0.92
N PRO A 68 -5.96 31.30 -0.29
CA PRO A 68 -6.58 31.88 -1.46
C PRO A 68 -7.69 30.99 -2.02
N SER A 69 -8.66 31.62 -2.70
CA SER A 69 -9.58 30.86 -3.55
C SER A 69 -8.83 30.32 -4.76
N SER A 70 -8.87 29.00 -4.96
CA SER A 70 -8.18 28.31 -6.05
C SER A 70 -8.91 27.02 -6.44
N ASN A 71 -8.64 26.50 -7.62
CA ASN A 71 -9.14 25.19 -8.07
C ASN A 71 -7.96 24.36 -8.63
N PRO A 72 -7.53 23.27 -7.96
CA PRO A 72 -8.04 22.77 -6.68
C PRO A 72 -7.77 23.76 -5.53
N ALA A 73 -8.65 23.77 -4.54
CA ALA A 73 -8.57 24.71 -3.42
C ALA A 73 -7.46 24.33 -2.43
N GLY A 74 -6.74 25.33 -1.94
CA GLY A 74 -5.69 25.18 -0.93
C GLY A 74 -4.53 26.15 -1.17
N MET A 75 -3.40 25.89 -0.53
CA MET A 75 -2.18 26.70 -0.69
C MET A 75 -0.93 25.85 -0.82
N VAL A 76 0.15 26.50 -1.25
CA VAL A 76 1.48 25.96 -1.37
C VAL A 76 2.44 26.89 -0.66
N ILE A 77 3.37 26.32 0.11
CA ILE A 77 4.50 27.03 0.69
C ILE A 77 5.76 26.58 -0.05
N ASP A 78 6.47 27.53 -0.66
CA ASP A 78 7.78 27.28 -1.24
C ASP A 78 8.86 27.86 -0.31
N ILE A 79 9.85 27.03 -0.01
CA ILE A 79 11.08 27.40 0.68
C ILE A 79 12.21 27.26 -0.33
N ILE A 80 12.78 28.38 -0.75
CA ILE A 80 13.71 28.45 -1.87
C ILE A 80 15.06 28.96 -1.38
N VAL A 81 16.10 28.23 -1.77
CA VAL A 81 17.49 28.66 -1.70
C VAL A 81 17.94 28.97 -3.11
N ARG A 82 18.41 30.19 -3.33
CA ARG A 82 18.92 30.63 -4.63
C ARG A 82 20.38 31.05 -4.49
N ALA A 83 21.25 30.42 -5.24
CA ALA A 83 22.60 30.94 -5.47
C ALA A 83 22.49 32.20 -6.34
N ASN A 84 23.07 33.30 -5.89
CA ASN A 84 23.12 34.53 -6.70
C ASN A 84 24.26 34.41 -7.73
N ALA A 85 24.33 35.38 -8.65
CA ALA A 85 25.42 35.42 -9.63
C ALA A 85 26.79 35.44 -8.95
N GLY A 86 27.73 34.64 -9.45
CA GLY A 86 29.05 34.45 -8.86
C GLY A 86 29.16 33.17 -8.02
N VAL A 87 30.14 33.15 -7.12
CA VAL A 87 30.35 32.02 -6.20
C VAL A 87 29.43 32.18 -5.00
N ALA A 88 28.65 31.16 -4.68
CA ALA A 88 27.81 31.08 -3.49
C ALA A 88 28.21 29.86 -2.66
N SER A 89 28.20 30.00 -1.34
CA SER A 89 28.49 28.90 -0.42
C SER A 89 27.72 29.05 0.88
N GLY A 90 27.59 27.94 1.61
CA GLY A 90 26.99 27.92 2.94
C GLY A 90 25.90 26.89 3.10
N ASP A 91 25.47 26.74 4.36
CA ASP A 91 24.44 25.81 4.76
C ASP A 91 23.22 26.56 5.25
N ILE A 92 22.06 25.99 4.96
CA ILE A 92 20.80 26.35 5.61
C ILE A 92 20.11 25.10 6.10
N ARG A 93 19.68 25.14 7.35
CA ARG A 93 19.03 24.03 8.06
C ARG A 93 17.62 24.46 8.44
N LEU A 94 16.69 23.55 8.23
CA LEU A 94 15.28 23.70 8.58
C LEU A 94 14.95 22.60 9.59
N ASP A 95 14.41 22.97 10.74
CA ASP A 95 14.04 22.01 11.78
C ASP A 95 12.55 21.64 11.69
N LYS A 96 11.69 22.66 11.69
CA LYS A 96 10.24 22.48 11.76
C LYS A 96 9.50 23.49 10.89
N LEU A 97 8.42 23.03 10.26
CA LEU A 97 7.40 23.85 9.62
C LEU A 97 6.06 23.57 10.29
N GLU A 98 5.43 24.59 10.86
CA GLU A 98 4.06 24.52 11.37
C GLU A 98 3.14 25.40 10.54
N VAL A 99 1.95 24.88 10.22
CA VAL A 99 0.87 25.62 9.59
C VAL A 99 -0.38 25.41 10.43
N THR A 100 -0.87 26.48 11.06
CA THR A 100 -2.04 26.42 11.95
C THR A 100 -3.19 27.27 11.42
N GLY A 101 -4.39 26.70 11.45
CA GLY A 101 -5.65 27.31 11.03
C GLY A 101 -6.83 26.92 11.94
N SER A 102 -8.05 27.24 11.51
CA SER A 102 -9.33 27.02 12.18
C SER A 102 -9.72 25.54 12.24
N LYS A 103 -9.42 24.78 11.18
CA LYS A 103 -9.59 23.33 11.18
C LYS A 103 -8.40 22.65 11.84
N ARG A 104 -8.69 21.82 12.84
CA ARG A 104 -7.73 20.89 13.43
C ARG A 104 -7.72 19.59 12.65
N TRP A 105 -6.54 19.00 12.59
CA TRP A 105 -6.35 17.71 11.93
C TRP A 105 -7.12 16.68 12.74
N ARG A 106 -7.89 15.84 12.06
CA ARG A 106 -8.56 14.72 12.72
C ARG A 106 -7.54 13.60 12.95
N ASP A 107 -7.70 12.91 14.06
CA ASP A 107 -6.95 11.69 14.30
C ASP A 107 -7.31 10.62 13.27
N HIS A 108 -6.38 9.71 13.04
CA HIS A 108 -6.61 8.53 12.21
C HIS A 108 -7.73 7.68 12.85
N ALA A 109 -8.69 7.23 12.03
CA ALA A 109 -9.80 6.42 12.51
C ALA A 109 -9.28 5.06 13.01
N PRO A 110 -9.74 4.55 14.17
CA PRO A 110 -9.36 3.22 14.62
C PRO A 110 -9.82 2.18 13.58
N ARG A 111 -8.89 1.42 13.03
CA ARG A 111 -9.17 0.32 12.09
C ARG A 111 -8.40 -0.94 12.44
N SER A 112 -8.91 -2.07 11.93
CA SER A 112 -8.43 -3.41 12.28
C SER A 112 -7.42 -3.98 11.29
N MET A 113 -7.07 -3.20 10.27
CA MET A 113 -6.18 -3.59 9.18
C MET A 113 -5.13 -2.52 8.93
N LYS A 114 -3.98 -2.96 8.41
CA LYS A 114 -2.95 -2.05 7.91
C LYS A 114 -3.15 -1.83 6.43
N LEU A 115 -3.09 -0.56 6.00
CA LEU A 115 -3.26 -0.19 4.61
C LEU A 115 -1.94 0.27 4.00
N ILE A 116 -1.76 -0.04 2.72
CA ILE A 116 -0.69 0.48 1.88
C ILE A 116 -1.24 1.00 0.57
N ALA A 117 -0.69 2.10 0.05
CA ALA A 117 -1.05 2.66 -1.25
C ALA A 117 0.19 3.22 -1.96
N PRO A 118 0.14 3.35 -3.30
CA PRO A 118 1.12 4.16 -3.99
C PRO A 118 0.89 5.63 -3.67
N TYR A 119 1.97 6.40 -3.50
CA TYR A 119 1.89 7.86 -3.47
C TYR A 119 2.89 8.46 -4.46
N TYR A 120 2.36 9.28 -5.35
CA TYR A 120 3.14 10.02 -6.34
C TYR A 120 2.64 11.45 -6.39
N SER A 121 3.50 12.41 -6.06
CA SER A 121 3.11 13.83 -6.04
C SER A 121 2.70 14.38 -7.41
N TRP A 122 3.07 13.72 -8.51
CA TRP A 122 2.63 14.08 -9.86
C TRP A 122 1.25 13.50 -10.21
N ALA A 123 0.76 12.47 -9.52
CA ALA A 123 -0.51 11.83 -9.84
C ALA A 123 -1.69 12.71 -9.39
N PRO A 124 -2.59 13.13 -10.29
CA PRO A 124 -3.71 14.00 -9.96
C PRO A 124 -4.61 13.47 -8.84
N GLU A 125 -4.79 12.14 -8.80
CA GLU A 125 -5.63 11.44 -7.84
C GLU A 125 -5.14 11.61 -6.39
N SER A 126 -3.82 11.81 -6.20
CA SER A 126 -3.24 12.09 -4.88
C SER A 126 -3.65 13.45 -4.35
N GLN A 127 -4.00 14.37 -5.26
CA GLN A 127 -4.21 15.79 -5.00
C GLN A 127 -3.01 16.46 -4.31
N ARG A 128 -1.82 15.84 -4.36
CA ARG A 128 -0.63 16.21 -3.58
C ARG A 128 -0.88 16.27 -2.07
N ASP A 129 -1.86 15.50 -1.58
CA ASP A 129 -2.29 15.50 -0.19
C ASP A 129 -1.40 14.58 0.67
N TRP A 130 -0.13 14.94 0.78
CA TRP A 130 0.85 14.13 1.50
C TRP A 130 0.49 13.95 2.99
N VAL A 131 -0.20 14.90 3.63
CA VAL A 131 -0.62 14.74 5.04
C VAL A 131 -1.69 13.67 5.16
N TYR A 132 -2.71 13.70 4.30
CA TYR A 132 -3.72 12.64 4.26
C TYR A 132 -3.07 11.27 4.08
N TYR A 133 -2.14 11.13 3.13
CA TYR A 133 -1.48 9.84 2.89
C TYR A 133 -0.61 9.39 4.06
N ALA A 134 0.14 10.29 4.70
CA ALA A 134 0.91 9.96 5.88
C ALA A 134 0.03 9.55 7.08
N ARG A 135 -1.15 10.15 7.21
CA ARG A 135 -2.13 9.84 8.27
C ARG A 135 -2.87 8.51 8.01
N GLU A 136 -3.37 8.32 6.79
CA GLU A 136 -4.34 7.27 6.47
C GLU A 136 -3.72 5.96 6.01
N PHE A 137 -2.40 5.86 5.85
CA PHE A 137 -1.73 4.64 5.42
C PHE A 137 -0.61 4.25 6.36
N ASP A 138 -0.47 2.96 6.60
CA ASP A 138 0.53 2.38 7.50
C ASP A 138 1.86 2.08 6.79
N ALA A 139 1.81 2.00 5.47
CA ALA A 139 2.97 1.98 4.60
C ALA A 139 2.64 2.68 3.28
N ILE A 140 3.65 3.14 2.57
CA ILE A 140 3.50 3.78 1.26
C ILE A 140 4.47 3.14 0.25
N ILE A 141 4.04 3.00 -1.00
CA ILE A 141 4.95 2.77 -2.13
C ILE A 141 5.28 4.13 -2.76
N ALA A 142 6.47 4.66 -2.51
CA ALA A 142 6.88 5.98 -3.00
C ALA A 142 8.37 6.08 -3.34
N PRO A 143 8.75 6.93 -4.31
CA PRO A 143 10.13 7.30 -4.54
C PRO A 143 10.68 8.18 -3.40
N TRP A 144 12.01 8.30 -3.32
CA TRP A 144 12.71 9.04 -2.27
C TRP A 144 12.22 10.46 -2.04
N GLN A 145 11.91 11.18 -3.11
CA GLN A 145 11.44 12.57 -3.03
C GLN A 145 10.09 12.69 -2.32
N ASP A 146 9.20 11.72 -2.53
CA ASP A 146 7.82 11.78 -2.03
C ASP A 146 7.76 11.26 -0.58
N ILE A 147 8.49 10.19 -0.25
CA ILE A 147 8.52 9.67 1.12
C ILE A 147 9.12 10.69 2.12
N LYS A 148 10.09 11.50 1.69
CA LYS A 148 10.66 12.55 2.54
C LYS A 148 9.58 13.55 2.99
N ALA A 149 8.69 13.95 2.09
CA ALA A 149 7.58 14.84 2.44
C ALA A 149 6.63 14.16 3.44
N LEU A 150 6.21 12.92 3.15
CA LEU A 150 5.33 12.12 4.02
C LEU A 150 5.90 11.95 5.44
N ARG A 151 7.20 11.62 5.56
CA ARG A 151 7.89 11.42 6.84
C ARG A 151 8.14 12.70 7.64
N THR A 152 7.98 13.89 7.04
CA THR A 152 7.95 15.12 7.86
C THR A 152 6.74 15.16 8.80
N HIS A 153 5.64 14.47 8.46
CA HIS A 153 4.49 14.32 9.33
C HIS A 153 4.54 13.03 10.16
N ARG A 154 4.95 11.91 9.55
CA ARG A 154 4.98 10.60 10.19
C ARG A 154 6.34 9.92 10.02
N PRO A 155 7.35 10.24 10.87
CA PRO A 155 8.72 9.76 10.70
C PRO A 155 8.86 8.24 10.64
N GLU A 156 7.99 7.50 11.32
CA GLU A 156 7.98 6.05 11.37
C GLU A 156 7.25 5.37 10.20
N LEU A 157 6.73 6.13 9.24
CA LEU A 157 5.98 5.59 8.11
C LEU A 157 6.86 4.65 7.26
N LYS A 158 6.46 3.37 7.22
CA LYS A 158 7.12 2.34 6.41
C LYS A 158 7.01 2.71 4.93
N ASN A 159 8.12 2.57 4.21
CA ASN A 159 8.16 2.86 2.78
C ASN A 159 8.63 1.65 2.00
N ILE A 160 8.02 1.45 0.83
CA ILE A 160 8.32 0.38 -0.08
C ILE A 160 8.82 0.99 -1.39
N ILE A 161 10.09 0.75 -1.69
CA ILE A 161 10.77 1.36 -2.83
C ILE A 161 10.85 0.34 -3.95
N TYR A 162 10.23 0.70 -5.07
CA TYR A 162 10.14 -0.15 -6.25
C TYR A 162 11.45 -0.18 -7.03
N TYR A 163 11.94 -1.39 -7.31
CA TYR A 163 13.01 -1.66 -8.27
C TYR A 163 12.64 -2.84 -9.14
N ASN A 164 13.08 -2.81 -10.39
CA ASN A 164 12.94 -3.96 -11.27
C ASN A 164 14.14 -4.89 -11.08
N LEU A 165 13.90 -6.13 -10.68
CA LEU A 165 14.99 -7.04 -10.26
C LEU A 165 15.80 -7.58 -11.43
N ILE A 166 15.14 -7.86 -12.55
CA ILE A 166 15.72 -8.63 -13.65
C ILE A 166 15.65 -7.91 -15.01
N TYR A 167 14.96 -6.77 -15.07
CA TYR A 167 14.82 -6.00 -16.30
C TYR A 167 15.61 -4.70 -16.26
N SER A 168 15.97 -4.24 -17.46
CA SER A 168 16.40 -2.88 -17.73
C SER A 168 15.42 -2.18 -18.68
N TYR A 169 15.22 -0.88 -18.47
CA TYR A 169 14.21 -0.07 -19.17
C TYR A 169 14.81 0.73 -20.32
N ARG A 170 14.36 0.45 -21.55
CA ARG A 170 14.66 1.32 -22.68
C ARG A 170 13.80 2.58 -22.63
N ASN A 171 14.30 3.60 -21.93
CA ASN A 171 13.69 4.93 -21.91
C ASN A 171 13.91 5.68 -23.24
N PRO A 172 12.99 6.58 -23.64
CA PRO A 172 13.16 7.40 -24.85
C PRO A 172 14.40 8.29 -24.82
N SER A 173 14.84 8.72 -23.63
CA SER A 173 16.06 9.50 -23.46
C SER A 173 17.25 8.59 -23.13
N GLN A 174 18.34 8.76 -23.90
CA GLN A 174 19.61 8.06 -23.68
C GLN A 174 20.40 8.59 -22.48
N THR A 175 20.06 9.79 -21.99
CA THR A 175 20.74 10.44 -20.87
C THR A 175 19.98 10.27 -19.55
N VAL A 176 18.75 9.77 -19.59
CA VAL A 176 17.93 9.58 -18.38
C VAL A 176 18.00 8.14 -17.92
N TRP A 177 18.63 7.94 -16.76
CA TRP A 177 18.61 6.68 -16.04
C TRP A 177 17.38 6.64 -15.11
N SER A 178 16.49 5.68 -15.33
CA SER A 178 15.32 5.47 -14.45
C SER A 178 15.76 5.09 -13.03
N SER A 179 15.24 5.75 -12.00
CA SER A 179 15.56 5.43 -10.60
C SER A 179 15.22 3.99 -10.20
N ASN A 180 14.40 3.30 -11.00
CA ASN A 180 13.92 1.95 -10.72
C ASN A 180 14.67 0.87 -11.54
N ASP A 181 15.61 1.27 -12.39
CA ASP A 181 16.43 0.40 -13.23
C ASP A 181 17.81 0.26 -12.60
N ILE A 182 18.14 -0.94 -12.10
CA ILE A 182 19.43 -1.20 -11.44
C ILE A 182 20.55 -1.54 -12.43
N PHE A 183 20.26 -1.69 -13.73
CA PHE A 183 21.24 -2.06 -14.76
C PHE A 183 21.58 -0.88 -15.68
N GLY A 184 20.59 -0.06 -16.06
CA GLY A 184 20.73 1.08 -16.95
C GLY A 184 20.83 0.67 -18.42
N TYR A 185 19.70 0.66 -19.15
CA TYR A 185 19.60 0.05 -20.48
C TYR A 185 20.61 0.60 -21.48
N TRP A 186 20.73 1.93 -21.58
CA TRP A 186 21.59 2.56 -22.59
C TRP A 186 23.07 2.31 -22.32
N TYR A 187 23.47 2.30 -21.05
CA TYR A 187 24.82 1.96 -20.65
C TYR A 187 25.15 0.50 -20.99
N ALA A 188 24.28 -0.43 -20.59
CA ALA A 188 24.44 -1.85 -20.90
C ALA A 188 24.43 -2.08 -22.42
N ASN A 189 23.55 -1.42 -23.16
CA ASN A 189 23.45 -1.60 -24.62
C ASN A 189 24.73 -1.16 -25.36
N ALA A 190 25.37 -0.09 -24.91
CA ALA A 190 26.58 0.43 -25.55
C ALA A 190 27.86 -0.29 -25.11
N ASN A 191 27.97 -0.65 -23.83
CA ASN A 191 29.23 -1.11 -23.24
C ASN A 191 29.22 -2.60 -22.89
N HIS A 192 28.04 -3.17 -22.64
CA HIS A 192 27.87 -4.54 -22.16
C HIS A 192 26.69 -5.26 -22.82
N PRO A 193 26.65 -5.35 -24.17
CA PRO A 193 25.55 -6.03 -24.87
C PRO A 193 25.41 -7.50 -24.46
N GLU A 194 26.47 -8.11 -23.93
CA GLU A 194 26.49 -9.47 -23.36
C GLU A 194 25.75 -9.61 -22.03
N TRP A 195 25.37 -8.50 -21.38
CA TRP A 195 24.54 -8.52 -20.17
C TRP A 195 23.06 -8.73 -20.48
N PHE A 196 22.62 -8.61 -21.74
CA PHE A 196 21.24 -8.93 -22.09
C PHE A 196 21.06 -10.43 -22.23
N LEU A 197 19.99 -10.95 -21.63
CA LEU A 197 19.66 -12.36 -21.73
C LEU A 197 19.01 -12.66 -23.08
N LEU A 198 19.51 -13.68 -23.76
CA LEU A 198 19.01 -14.09 -25.07
C LEU A 198 17.98 -15.22 -24.95
N ASN A 199 16.99 -15.18 -25.84
CA ASN A 199 16.10 -16.30 -26.09
C ASN A 199 16.75 -17.33 -27.03
N ILE A 200 16.10 -18.47 -27.24
CA ILE A 200 16.61 -19.56 -28.10
C ILE A 200 16.83 -19.15 -29.57
N ASN A 201 16.27 -18.03 -30.03
CA ASN A 201 16.47 -17.50 -31.38
C ASN A 201 17.65 -16.52 -31.46
N GLY A 202 18.42 -16.36 -30.37
CA GLY A 202 19.53 -15.41 -30.29
C GLY A 202 19.10 -13.95 -30.16
N GLN A 203 17.81 -13.67 -29.92
CA GLN A 203 17.28 -12.32 -29.73
C GLN A 203 17.24 -11.99 -28.24
N ARG A 204 17.31 -10.71 -27.86
CA ARG A 204 17.13 -10.30 -26.46
C ARG A 204 15.73 -10.68 -25.98
N GLN A 205 15.63 -11.37 -24.85
CA GLN A 205 14.35 -11.63 -24.21
C GLN A 205 13.77 -10.32 -23.69
N GLN A 206 12.53 -10.04 -24.03
CA GLN A 206 11.84 -8.81 -23.64
C GLN A 206 10.46 -9.10 -23.07
N PHE A 207 9.95 -8.17 -22.27
CA PHE A 207 8.55 -8.08 -21.89
C PHE A 207 7.97 -6.77 -22.43
N GLY A 208 6.91 -6.86 -23.22
CA GLY A 208 6.44 -5.72 -24.01
C GLY A 208 7.53 -5.22 -24.98
N SER A 209 7.58 -3.90 -25.19
CA SER A 209 8.46 -3.26 -26.18
C SER A 209 9.64 -2.49 -25.59
N TYR A 210 9.78 -2.42 -24.27
CA TYR A 210 10.77 -1.57 -23.62
C TYR A 210 11.48 -2.19 -22.40
N LEU A 211 11.06 -3.36 -21.92
CA LEU A 211 11.73 -4.08 -20.84
C LEU A 211 12.58 -5.21 -21.40
N PHE A 212 13.88 -5.17 -21.14
CA PHE A 212 14.84 -6.15 -21.64
C PHE A 212 15.44 -6.93 -20.48
N LEU A 213 15.33 -8.25 -20.57
CA LEU A 213 15.74 -9.16 -19.51
C LEU A 213 17.27 -9.17 -19.44
N MET A 214 17.80 -9.00 -18.23
CA MET A 214 19.23 -8.97 -17.97
C MET A 214 19.71 -10.36 -17.53
N ASP A 215 20.93 -10.72 -17.91
CA ASP A 215 21.57 -11.98 -17.54
C ASP A 215 22.07 -11.90 -16.09
N ILE A 216 21.15 -12.15 -15.14
CA ILE A 216 21.45 -12.07 -13.70
C ILE A 216 22.43 -13.14 -13.19
N GLY A 217 22.71 -14.18 -13.98
CA GLY A 217 23.76 -15.16 -13.64
C GLY A 217 25.15 -14.75 -14.13
N ASN A 218 25.25 -13.76 -15.03
CA ASN A 218 26.52 -13.11 -15.35
C ASN A 218 27.05 -12.40 -14.08
N PRO A 219 28.24 -12.76 -13.58
CA PRO A 219 28.76 -12.21 -12.32
C PRO A 219 28.97 -10.70 -12.37
N VAL A 220 29.39 -10.15 -13.52
CA VAL A 220 29.65 -8.72 -13.67
C VAL A 220 28.33 -7.93 -13.70
N ALA A 221 27.36 -8.40 -14.49
CA ALA A 221 26.02 -7.78 -14.56
C ALA A 221 25.33 -7.80 -13.19
N SER A 222 25.40 -8.93 -12.47
CA SER A 222 24.82 -9.02 -11.13
C SER A 222 25.53 -8.14 -10.10
N ALA A 223 26.86 -8.03 -10.15
CA ALA A 223 27.60 -7.16 -9.24
C ALA A 223 27.32 -5.68 -9.51
N TRP A 224 27.22 -5.29 -10.79
CA TRP A 224 26.79 -3.96 -11.21
C TRP A 224 25.42 -3.58 -10.64
N ALA A 225 24.44 -4.47 -10.80
CA ALA A 225 23.09 -4.26 -10.29
C ALA A 225 23.07 -4.09 -8.76
N ALA A 226 23.82 -4.92 -8.04
CA ALA A 226 23.92 -4.85 -6.58
C ALA A 226 24.59 -3.55 -6.10
N GLU A 227 25.63 -3.10 -6.78
CA GLU A 227 26.31 -1.83 -6.48
C GLU A 227 25.41 -0.62 -6.76
N ASN A 228 24.66 -0.62 -7.87
CA ASN A 228 23.70 0.46 -8.13
C ASN A 228 22.59 0.50 -7.10
N LEU A 229 22.06 -0.67 -6.70
CA LEU A 229 21.09 -0.75 -5.62
C LEU A 229 21.66 -0.19 -4.31
N ARG A 230 22.90 -0.55 -3.95
CA ARG A 230 23.60 0.01 -2.78
C ARG A 230 23.69 1.53 -2.82
N ARG A 231 24.00 2.11 -3.99
CA ARG A 231 24.05 3.56 -4.19
C ARG A 231 22.68 4.21 -4.02
N TYR A 232 21.63 3.63 -4.61
CA TYR A 232 20.29 4.16 -4.46
C TYR A 232 19.77 4.09 -3.02
N MET A 233 20.22 3.09 -2.26
CA MET A 233 19.84 2.88 -0.87
C MET A 233 20.78 3.56 0.13
N ALA A 234 21.75 4.36 -0.33
CA ALA A 234 22.70 5.04 0.54
C ALA A 234 22.03 6.00 1.56
N PHE A 235 20.86 6.52 1.19
CA PHE A 235 20.05 7.46 2.00
C PHE A 235 18.80 6.82 2.60
N SER A 236 18.72 5.50 2.59
CA SER A 236 17.61 4.78 3.23
C SER A 236 17.72 4.81 4.75
N ASP A 237 16.56 4.83 5.39
CA ASP A 237 16.36 4.58 6.81
C ASP A 237 16.27 3.06 7.03
N PRO A 238 17.30 2.46 7.65
CA PRO A 238 17.27 1.05 8.05
C PRO A 238 16.00 0.72 8.83
N SER A 239 15.45 -0.48 8.66
CA SER A 239 14.23 -0.99 9.31
C SER A 239 12.90 -0.30 8.95
N VAL A 240 12.92 0.86 8.27
CA VAL A 240 11.71 1.58 7.84
C VAL A 240 11.53 1.50 6.32
N ASP A 241 12.63 1.49 5.58
CA ASP A 241 12.63 1.31 4.13
C ASP A 241 12.76 -0.16 3.73
N VAL A 242 11.91 -0.56 2.79
CA VAL A 242 11.83 -1.90 2.22
C VAL A 242 12.07 -1.82 0.72
N ILE A 243 12.85 -2.73 0.17
CA ILE A 243 12.99 -2.86 -1.28
C ILE A 243 11.91 -3.81 -1.79
N HIS A 244 11.15 -3.34 -2.77
CA HIS A 244 10.22 -4.14 -3.54
C HIS A 244 10.79 -4.43 -4.92
N PHE A 245 11.15 -5.69 -5.11
CA PHE A 245 11.63 -6.25 -6.37
C PHE A 245 10.48 -6.74 -7.24
N ASP A 246 10.19 -5.98 -8.29
CA ASP A 246 9.20 -6.37 -9.28
C ASP A 246 9.81 -7.33 -10.33
N SER A 247 8.92 -7.95 -11.11
CA SER A 247 9.22 -8.86 -12.21
C SER A 247 9.97 -10.13 -11.82
N PHE A 248 10.11 -10.43 -10.52
CA PHE A 248 10.81 -11.62 -10.01
C PHE A 248 10.32 -12.91 -10.69
N ILE A 249 9.00 -13.04 -10.83
CA ILE A 249 8.37 -14.28 -11.33
C ILE A 249 8.62 -14.50 -12.84
N ASP A 250 8.85 -13.43 -13.60
CA ASP A 250 9.01 -13.51 -15.06
C ASP A 250 10.26 -14.32 -15.44
N PHE A 251 11.29 -14.31 -14.59
CA PHE A 251 12.47 -15.15 -14.79
C PHE A 251 12.14 -16.66 -14.79
N PHE A 252 11.04 -17.05 -14.14
CA PHE A 252 10.58 -18.42 -14.02
C PHE A 252 9.44 -18.78 -14.98
N PHE A 253 8.98 -17.83 -15.80
CA PHE A 253 7.94 -18.10 -16.80
C PHE A 253 8.43 -19.10 -17.85
N SER A 254 7.67 -20.18 -18.01
CA SER A 254 7.96 -21.26 -18.96
C SER A 254 8.00 -20.78 -20.41
N ASN A 255 7.23 -19.74 -20.72
CA ASN A 255 7.16 -19.17 -22.07
C ASN A 255 8.40 -18.35 -22.46
N PHE A 256 9.23 -17.97 -21.48
CA PHE A 256 10.54 -17.40 -21.79
C PHE A 256 11.51 -18.52 -22.09
N LEU A 257 11.81 -18.73 -23.37
CA LEU A 257 12.74 -19.75 -23.81
C LEU A 257 14.17 -19.20 -23.73
N LEU A 258 14.74 -19.22 -22.53
CA LEU A 258 16.05 -18.61 -22.21
C LEU A 258 17.21 -19.54 -22.61
N GLN A 259 18.12 -19.06 -23.45
CA GLN A 259 19.24 -19.87 -23.97
C GLN A 259 20.20 -20.34 -22.87
N LYS A 260 20.57 -19.44 -21.93
CA LYS A 260 21.51 -19.75 -20.84
C LYS A 260 20.87 -20.47 -19.66
N TYR A 261 19.55 -20.36 -19.50
CA TYR A 261 18.81 -20.93 -18.35
C TYR A 261 17.59 -21.76 -18.81
N PRO A 262 17.82 -22.85 -19.55
CA PRO A 262 16.74 -23.63 -20.16
C PRO A 262 15.94 -24.46 -19.14
N THR A 263 16.47 -24.67 -17.93
CA THR A 263 15.84 -25.52 -16.90
C THR A 263 15.43 -24.74 -15.66
N PRO A 264 14.39 -25.18 -14.91
CA PRO A 264 14.06 -24.60 -13.61
C PRO A 264 15.27 -24.55 -12.66
N ALA A 265 16.08 -25.61 -12.60
CA ALA A 265 17.26 -25.66 -11.74
C ALA A 265 18.29 -24.57 -12.09
N SER A 266 18.58 -24.36 -13.38
CA SER A 266 19.51 -23.32 -13.82
C SER A 266 19.01 -21.90 -13.47
N ARG A 267 17.69 -21.67 -13.55
CA ARG A 267 17.06 -20.40 -13.16
C ARG A 267 17.12 -20.18 -11.65
N MET A 268 16.80 -21.21 -10.87
CA MET A 268 16.89 -21.15 -9.41
C MET A 268 18.32 -20.84 -8.95
N ALA A 269 19.33 -21.45 -9.57
CA ALA A 269 20.74 -21.20 -9.25
C ALA A 269 21.16 -19.75 -9.58
N ALA A 270 20.80 -19.23 -10.76
CA ALA A 270 21.11 -17.86 -11.16
C ALA A 270 20.45 -16.84 -10.21
N MET A 271 19.17 -17.01 -9.92
CA MET A 271 18.45 -16.13 -8.99
C MET A 271 19.00 -16.22 -7.55
N THR A 272 19.36 -17.42 -7.07
CA THR A 272 20.01 -17.59 -5.75
C THR A 272 21.27 -16.74 -5.65
N LYS A 273 22.15 -16.82 -6.66
CA LYS A 273 23.40 -16.05 -6.69
C LYS A 273 23.12 -14.55 -6.75
N HIS A 274 22.16 -14.14 -7.59
CA HIS A 274 21.78 -12.75 -7.74
C HIS A 274 21.25 -12.14 -6.43
N LEU A 275 20.29 -12.81 -5.77
CA LEU A 275 19.76 -12.35 -4.48
C LEU A 275 20.83 -12.32 -3.37
N ARG A 276 21.76 -13.29 -3.35
CA ARG A 276 22.90 -13.25 -2.42
C ARG A 276 23.80 -12.04 -2.64
N ASN A 277 24.08 -11.68 -3.90
CA ASN A 277 24.85 -10.48 -4.22
C ASN A 277 24.12 -9.21 -3.74
N MET A 278 22.81 -9.12 -3.97
CA MET A 278 21.99 -8.00 -3.48
C MET A 278 22.03 -7.89 -1.95
N ARG A 279 21.90 -9.03 -1.25
CA ARG A 279 21.99 -9.08 0.22
C ARG A 279 23.36 -8.64 0.71
N ALA A 280 24.44 -9.16 0.12
CA ALA A 280 25.79 -8.81 0.51
C ALA A 280 26.06 -7.30 0.35
N ALA A 281 25.59 -6.69 -0.74
CA ALA A 281 25.76 -5.27 -1.01
C ALA A 281 25.02 -4.35 -0.01
N LEU A 282 24.00 -4.87 0.69
CA LEU A 282 23.15 -4.13 1.62
C LEU A 282 23.21 -4.66 3.07
N GLN A 283 24.11 -5.60 3.36
CA GLN A 283 24.12 -6.32 4.64
C GLN A 283 24.26 -5.38 5.85
N GLU A 284 25.07 -4.34 5.74
CA GLU A 284 25.29 -3.36 6.81
C GLU A 284 24.07 -2.48 7.11
N ARG A 285 23.07 -2.45 6.21
CA ARG A 285 21.88 -1.58 6.34
C ARG A 285 20.63 -2.30 6.83
N ASN A 286 20.65 -3.63 6.89
CA ASN A 286 19.50 -4.43 7.33
C ASN A 286 18.17 -4.06 6.62
N ILE A 287 18.22 -3.88 5.29
CA ILE A 287 17.05 -3.54 4.48
C ILE A 287 16.26 -4.80 4.14
N GLU A 288 14.95 -4.76 4.35
CA GLU A 288 14.04 -5.86 4.01
C GLU A 288 13.84 -5.96 2.49
N PHE A 289 13.84 -7.18 1.93
CA PHE A 289 13.55 -7.44 0.53
C PHE A 289 12.20 -8.15 0.38
N ILE A 290 11.27 -7.54 -0.34
CA ILE A 290 10.05 -8.19 -0.81
C ILE A 290 10.04 -8.30 -2.33
N ILE A 291 9.34 -9.28 -2.87
CA ILE A 291 9.16 -9.46 -4.33
C ILE A 291 7.70 -9.28 -4.74
N ASN A 292 7.45 -8.99 -6.01
CA ASN A 292 6.14 -9.17 -6.63
C ASN A 292 5.99 -10.60 -7.19
N ALA A 293 4.91 -11.29 -6.82
CA ALA A 293 4.55 -12.58 -7.44
C ALA A 293 3.69 -12.43 -8.70
N ALA A 294 3.31 -11.19 -9.07
CA ALA A 294 2.37 -10.89 -10.14
C ALA A 294 1.14 -11.84 -10.06
N GLY A 295 0.70 -12.39 -11.19
CA GLY A 295 -0.40 -13.34 -11.23
C GLY A 295 -0.08 -14.79 -10.84
N ALA A 296 1.13 -15.10 -10.39
CA ALA A 296 1.42 -16.46 -9.91
C ALA A 296 0.77 -16.69 -8.55
N ALA A 297 0.13 -17.86 -8.40
CA ALA A 297 -0.51 -18.22 -7.15
C ALA A 297 0.50 -18.21 -5.99
N TYR A 298 0.12 -17.67 -4.84
CA TYR A 298 0.99 -17.70 -3.68
C TYR A 298 0.90 -19.04 -2.93
N THR A 299 1.71 -20.01 -3.35
CA THR A 299 1.69 -21.38 -2.81
C THR A 299 3.08 -21.88 -2.42
N ARG A 300 3.12 -22.88 -1.52
CA ARG A 300 4.35 -23.41 -0.89
C ARG A 300 5.40 -23.93 -1.88
N ASP A 301 4.97 -24.39 -3.04
CA ASP A 301 5.77 -24.99 -4.11
C ASP A 301 6.36 -23.98 -5.10
N GLN A 302 6.02 -22.69 -4.98
CA GLN A 302 6.48 -21.67 -5.90
C GLN A 302 7.91 -21.19 -5.62
N PRO A 303 8.63 -20.67 -6.64
CA PRO A 303 9.98 -20.15 -6.47
C PRO A 303 10.08 -19.10 -5.35
N HIS A 304 9.17 -18.14 -5.29
CA HIS A 304 9.21 -17.07 -4.28
C HIS A 304 9.09 -17.60 -2.84
N THR A 305 8.27 -18.61 -2.56
CA THR A 305 8.20 -19.23 -1.22
C THR A 305 9.45 -20.03 -0.90
N TYR A 306 10.08 -20.65 -1.89
CA TYR A 306 11.39 -21.28 -1.73
C TYR A 306 12.46 -20.27 -1.29
N PHE A 307 12.58 -19.12 -1.97
CA PHE A 307 13.58 -18.11 -1.61
C PHE A 307 13.31 -17.44 -0.25
N MET A 308 12.05 -17.29 0.16
CA MET A 308 11.70 -16.86 1.53
C MET A 308 12.16 -17.88 2.59
N ARG A 309 11.98 -19.18 2.36
CA ARG A 309 12.46 -20.23 3.28
C ARG A 309 13.98 -20.28 3.38
N GLN A 310 14.69 -19.92 2.30
CA GLN A 310 16.15 -19.77 2.31
C GLN A 310 16.64 -18.49 3.02
N GLY A 311 15.74 -17.61 3.47
CA GLY A 311 16.09 -16.33 4.07
C GLY A 311 16.65 -15.30 3.08
N LEU A 312 16.43 -15.50 1.77
CA LEU A 312 16.87 -14.55 0.75
C LEU A 312 15.84 -13.44 0.53
N LEU A 313 14.58 -13.66 0.93
CA LEU A 313 13.47 -12.71 0.87
C LEU A 313 12.80 -12.60 2.25
N ASP A 314 12.40 -11.39 2.63
CA ASP A 314 11.75 -11.08 3.92
C ASP A 314 10.24 -11.01 3.82
N GLY A 315 9.71 -11.06 2.59
CA GLY A 315 8.30 -10.90 2.35
C GLY A 315 7.94 -10.85 0.88
N MET A 316 6.72 -10.41 0.60
CA MET A 316 6.23 -10.28 -0.77
C MET A 316 5.03 -9.35 -0.89
N LEU A 317 4.81 -8.90 -2.12
CA LEU A 317 3.55 -8.43 -2.66
C LEU A 317 2.91 -9.57 -3.47
N VAL A 318 1.66 -9.90 -3.14
CA VAL A 318 0.85 -10.88 -3.87
C VAL A 318 -0.28 -10.15 -4.58
N GLU A 319 -0.35 -10.29 -5.90
CA GLU A 319 -1.45 -9.78 -6.69
C GLU A 319 -2.52 -10.85 -6.90
N GLN A 320 -3.75 -10.44 -7.17
CA GLN A 320 -4.89 -11.36 -7.35
C GLN A 320 -5.15 -12.25 -6.13
N VAL A 321 -5.12 -11.68 -4.93
CA VAL A 321 -5.47 -12.45 -3.73
C VAL A 321 -6.95 -12.31 -3.45
N PHE A 322 -7.61 -13.45 -3.21
CA PHE A 322 -9.05 -13.63 -2.98
C PHE A 322 -9.97 -13.25 -4.15
N THR A 323 -9.61 -12.24 -4.95
CA THR A 323 -10.29 -11.81 -6.18
C THR A 323 -9.26 -11.47 -7.28
N HIS A 324 -9.68 -11.52 -8.54
CA HIS A 324 -8.87 -11.14 -9.71
C HIS A 324 -8.77 -9.62 -9.86
N ILE A 325 -7.62 -9.13 -10.34
CA ILE A 325 -7.38 -7.73 -10.75
C ILE A 325 -7.15 -7.57 -12.27
N PHE A 326 -6.72 -8.65 -12.97
CA PHE A 326 -6.40 -8.61 -14.41
C PHE A 326 -7.50 -9.16 -15.31
N GLN A 327 -8.61 -9.63 -14.73
CA GLN A 327 -9.79 -10.04 -15.48
C GLN A 327 -10.81 -8.91 -15.40
N LEU A 328 -11.40 -8.52 -16.54
CA LEU A 328 -12.43 -7.50 -16.58
C LEU A 328 -13.75 -8.15 -17.05
N PRO A 329 -14.81 -8.12 -16.23
CA PRO A 329 -14.85 -7.58 -14.87
C PRO A 329 -14.04 -8.44 -13.88
N SER A 330 -13.52 -7.78 -12.82
CA SER A 330 -12.90 -8.47 -11.69
C SER A 330 -13.85 -9.54 -11.12
N GLY A 331 -13.30 -10.65 -10.65
CA GLY A 331 -14.07 -11.84 -10.23
C GLY A 331 -13.45 -12.57 -9.05
N TYR A 332 -14.16 -13.56 -8.52
CA TYR A 332 -13.69 -14.38 -7.41
C TYR A 332 -12.63 -15.38 -7.84
N LEU A 333 -11.69 -15.68 -6.95
CA LEU A 333 -10.78 -16.81 -7.17
C LEU A 333 -11.47 -18.15 -6.92
N PRO A 334 -11.14 -19.18 -7.71
CA PRO A 334 -11.48 -20.56 -7.40
C PRO A 334 -11.04 -20.95 -5.99
N PHE A 335 -11.86 -21.73 -5.28
CA PHE A 335 -11.61 -22.11 -3.89
C PHE A 335 -10.21 -22.68 -3.63
N TYR A 336 -9.71 -23.57 -4.50
CA TYR A 336 -8.40 -24.20 -4.30
C TYR A 336 -7.24 -23.17 -4.34
N ILE A 337 -7.36 -22.12 -5.17
CA ILE A 337 -6.39 -21.02 -5.21
C ILE A 337 -6.57 -20.16 -3.96
N TRP A 338 -7.81 -19.77 -3.65
CA TRP A 338 -8.13 -18.98 -2.45
C TRP A 338 -7.57 -19.63 -1.17
N GLU A 339 -7.80 -20.94 -1.00
CA GLU A 339 -7.37 -21.69 0.17
C GLU A 339 -5.85 -21.83 0.23
N SER A 340 -5.20 -22.13 -0.91
CA SER A 340 -3.75 -22.27 -0.95
C SER A 340 -3.04 -20.95 -0.64
N GLN A 341 -3.58 -19.82 -1.12
CA GLN A 341 -3.06 -18.50 -0.78
C GLN A 341 -3.29 -18.16 0.68
N LEU A 342 -4.49 -18.40 1.24
CA LEU A 342 -4.77 -18.18 2.65
C LEU A 342 -3.79 -18.97 3.55
N ASN A 343 -3.61 -20.26 3.26
CA ASN A 343 -2.72 -21.12 4.03
C ASN A 343 -1.27 -20.63 3.96
N THR A 344 -0.79 -20.23 2.79
CA THR A 344 0.58 -19.74 2.61
C THR A 344 0.79 -18.38 3.30
N LEU A 345 -0.23 -17.51 3.31
CA LEU A 345 -0.23 -16.25 4.08
C LEU A 345 -0.15 -16.48 5.58
N ILE A 346 -0.82 -17.51 6.08
CA ILE A 346 -0.77 -17.91 7.49
C ILE A 346 0.57 -18.53 7.85
N GLU A 347 1.14 -19.36 6.97
CA GLU A 347 2.48 -19.93 7.18
C GLU A 347 3.56 -18.84 7.28
N ASN A 348 3.40 -17.76 6.52
CA ASN A 348 4.38 -16.68 6.44
C ASN A 348 4.05 -15.47 7.33
N ARG A 349 3.30 -15.66 8.43
CA ARG A 349 2.97 -14.58 9.39
C ARG A 349 4.15 -13.73 9.88
N PRO A 350 5.34 -14.29 10.16
CA PRO A 350 6.49 -13.49 10.57
C PRO A 350 7.04 -12.57 9.48
N ARG A 351 6.66 -12.80 8.21
CA ARG A 351 7.17 -12.08 7.03
C ARG A 351 6.27 -10.92 6.65
N LEU A 352 6.87 -9.90 6.03
CA LEU A 352 6.13 -8.77 5.46
C LEU A 352 5.28 -9.25 4.27
N ARG A 353 3.97 -9.04 4.32
CA ARG A 353 3.04 -9.47 3.26
C ARG A 353 2.22 -8.27 2.80
N VAL A 354 2.20 -8.01 1.51
CA VAL A 354 1.37 -7.00 0.88
C VAL A 354 0.39 -7.72 -0.03
N ILE A 355 -0.90 -7.44 0.11
CA ILE A 355 -1.97 -8.19 -0.54
C ILE A 355 -2.79 -7.28 -1.43
N TYR A 356 -2.92 -7.64 -2.70
CA TYR A 356 -3.68 -6.86 -3.67
C TYR A 356 -4.86 -7.67 -4.23
N SER A 357 -6.06 -7.16 -3.99
CA SER A 357 -7.34 -7.74 -4.41
C SER A 357 -8.08 -6.76 -5.31
N GLY A 358 -8.78 -7.26 -6.33
CA GLY A 358 -9.58 -6.45 -7.25
C GLY A 358 -11.06 -6.46 -6.92
N TYR A 359 -11.78 -5.44 -7.37
CA TYR A 359 -13.23 -5.35 -7.23
C TYR A 359 -13.81 -4.59 -8.41
N GLY A 360 -14.87 -5.12 -9.01
CA GLY A 360 -15.47 -4.53 -10.20
C GLY A 360 -16.03 -3.13 -9.92
N VAL A 361 -15.71 -2.15 -10.76
CA VAL A 361 -16.19 -0.78 -10.62
C VAL A 361 -17.42 -0.46 -11.48
N ASN A 362 -17.68 -1.26 -12.52
CA ASN A 362 -18.76 -1.03 -13.49
C ASN A 362 -20.16 -1.37 -12.94
N ASP A 363 -20.23 -2.26 -11.97
CA ASP A 363 -21.43 -2.55 -11.18
C ASP A 363 -21.10 -2.27 -9.71
N PRO A 364 -21.51 -1.11 -9.16
CA PRO A 364 -21.20 -0.75 -7.78
C PRO A 364 -21.74 -1.72 -6.73
N VAL A 365 -22.84 -2.44 -7.03
CA VAL A 365 -23.44 -3.40 -6.09
C VAL A 365 -22.59 -4.67 -6.04
N GLU A 366 -22.28 -5.24 -7.21
CA GLU A 366 -21.41 -6.41 -7.30
C GLU A 366 -19.98 -6.09 -6.84
N GLY A 367 -19.47 -4.92 -7.21
CA GLY A 367 -18.18 -4.40 -6.78
C GLY A 367 -18.05 -4.31 -5.27
N ARG A 368 -19.07 -3.74 -4.60
CA ARG A 368 -19.10 -3.70 -3.13
C ARG A 368 -19.18 -5.10 -2.53
N ARG A 369 -19.90 -6.05 -3.14
CA ARG A 369 -19.94 -7.46 -2.69
C ARG A 369 -18.55 -8.11 -2.76
N GLN A 370 -17.85 -7.94 -3.88
CA GLN A 370 -16.48 -8.44 -4.06
C GLN A 370 -15.51 -7.80 -3.08
N LYS A 371 -15.61 -6.48 -2.87
CA LYS A 371 -14.81 -5.74 -1.90
C LYS A 371 -14.99 -6.28 -0.49
N ILE A 372 -16.22 -6.45 -0.01
CA ILE A 372 -16.50 -6.99 1.33
C ILE A 372 -16.01 -8.44 1.46
N TYR A 373 -16.16 -9.27 0.42
CA TYR A 373 -15.60 -10.62 0.40
C TYR A 373 -14.07 -10.63 0.52
N ALA A 374 -13.38 -9.77 -0.23
CA ALA A 374 -11.93 -9.65 -0.17
C ALA A 374 -11.45 -9.12 1.19
N LEU A 375 -12.14 -8.11 1.74
CA LEU A 375 -11.88 -7.57 3.09
C LEU A 375 -12.06 -8.64 4.17
N ALA A 376 -13.17 -9.38 4.17
CA ALA A 376 -13.41 -10.45 5.13
C ALA A 376 -12.35 -11.56 4.99
N SER A 377 -11.95 -11.91 3.76
CA SER A 377 -10.88 -12.87 3.49
C SER A 377 -9.52 -12.40 4.01
N PHE A 378 -9.17 -11.13 3.79
CA PHE A 378 -7.97 -10.50 4.35
C PHE A 378 -7.95 -10.58 5.88
N MET A 379 -9.09 -10.31 6.51
CA MET A 379 -9.22 -10.38 7.97
C MET A 379 -8.94 -11.78 8.54
N LEU A 380 -9.16 -12.86 7.77
CA LEU A 380 -8.78 -14.22 8.21
C LEU A 380 -7.27 -14.38 8.42
N CYS A 381 -6.44 -13.61 7.71
CA CYS A 381 -4.97 -13.64 7.84
C CYS A 381 -4.35 -12.35 8.39
N ALA A 382 -5.15 -11.33 8.71
CA ALA A 382 -4.69 -10.05 9.26
C ALA A 382 -3.83 -10.20 10.54
N ASP A 383 -2.73 -9.46 10.61
CA ASP A 383 -1.83 -9.32 11.75
C ASP A 383 -0.95 -8.07 11.52
N ASN A 384 0.09 -7.87 12.35
CA ASN A 384 0.94 -6.68 12.28
C ASN A 384 1.88 -6.61 11.07
N ASN A 385 2.09 -7.70 10.33
CA ASN A 385 3.04 -7.79 9.23
C ASN A 385 2.36 -7.94 7.87
N ILE A 386 1.04 -7.78 7.79
CA ILE A 386 0.29 -7.88 6.54
C ILE A 386 -0.45 -6.58 6.25
N TYR A 387 -0.36 -6.12 5.00
CA TYR A 387 -0.92 -4.88 4.52
C TYR A 387 -1.88 -5.16 3.36
N LEU A 388 -3.02 -4.50 3.36
CA LEU A 388 -3.93 -4.49 2.22
C LEU A 388 -3.51 -3.37 1.27
N TYR A 389 -3.13 -3.73 0.05
CA TYR A 389 -2.74 -2.79 -0.99
C TYR A 389 -3.95 -2.22 -1.70
N LEU A 390 -4.03 -0.90 -1.67
CA LEU A 390 -5.10 -0.12 -2.23
C LEU A 390 -4.60 0.64 -3.45
N ASP A 391 -5.04 0.20 -4.62
CA ASP A 391 -4.77 0.85 -5.89
C ASP A 391 -6.03 0.78 -6.76
N LYS A 392 -6.26 1.84 -7.54
CA LYS A 392 -7.29 1.83 -8.58
C LYS A 392 -6.64 1.21 -9.81
N HIS A 393 -7.07 0.01 -10.19
CA HIS A 393 -6.45 -0.70 -11.30
C HIS A 393 -6.49 0.16 -12.57
N TYR A 394 -5.41 0.18 -13.35
CA TYR A 394 -5.23 1.06 -14.51
C TYR A 394 -6.23 0.79 -15.65
N HIS A 395 -6.89 -0.37 -15.64
CA HIS A 395 -7.98 -0.68 -16.57
C HIS A 395 -9.38 -0.32 -16.05
N GLU A 396 -9.48 0.21 -14.83
CA GLU A 396 -10.74 0.44 -14.13
C GLU A 396 -10.94 1.93 -13.81
N GLY A 397 -12.02 2.51 -14.34
CA GLY A 397 -12.51 3.85 -14.05
C GLY A 397 -12.10 4.93 -15.05
N THR A 398 -12.76 6.09 -14.98
CA THR A 398 -12.60 7.14 -15.98
C THR A 398 -11.59 8.20 -15.52
N PRO A 399 -10.62 8.60 -16.38
CA PRO A 399 -10.27 7.96 -17.66
C PRO A 399 -9.44 6.68 -17.46
N ASN A 400 -9.58 5.75 -18.41
CA ASN A 400 -8.76 4.53 -18.47
C ASN A 400 -7.28 4.89 -18.54
N ASP A 401 -6.41 4.00 -18.07
CA ASP A 401 -4.95 4.13 -17.99
C ASP A 401 -4.43 5.18 -16.99
N ARG A 402 -5.31 5.82 -16.21
CA ARG A 402 -4.87 6.62 -15.06
C ARG A 402 -4.78 5.76 -13.82
N GLN A 403 -3.54 5.54 -13.41
CA GLN A 403 -3.22 4.85 -12.18
C GLN A 403 -2.92 5.87 -11.06
N ARG A 404 -3.15 5.43 -9.83
CA ARG A 404 -2.48 5.80 -8.57
C ARG A 404 -2.97 7.04 -7.85
N SER A 405 -3.87 6.77 -6.91
CA SER A 405 -3.89 7.32 -5.54
C SER A 405 -5.31 7.11 -5.02
N TRP A 406 -5.48 6.09 -4.20
CA TRP A 406 -6.80 5.68 -3.72
C TRP A 406 -7.03 6.21 -2.30
N ARG A 407 -8.21 6.77 -2.05
CA ARG A 407 -8.62 7.21 -0.71
C ARG A 407 -9.54 6.15 -0.10
N PRO A 408 -9.22 5.56 1.08
CA PRO A 408 -10.13 4.66 1.76
C PRO A 408 -11.52 5.24 1.94
N ASP A 409 -12.52 4.48 1.50
CA ASP A 409 -13.89 4.67 1.91
C ASP A 409 -14.16 3.99 3.25
N ALA A 410 -15.34 4.24 3.81
CA ALA A 410 -15.67 3.81 5.16
C ALA A 410 -15.64 2.28 5.34
N ASP A 411 -15.74 1.47 4.27
CA ASP A 411 -15.68 0.00 4.40
C ASP A 411 -14.27 -0.48 4.85
N PHE A 412 -13.23 0.36 4.80
CA PHE A 412 -11.86 0.03 5.26
C PHE A 412 -11.59 0.41 6.73
N ASP A 413 -12.47 1.20 7.34
CA ASP A 413 -12.30 1.72 8.71
C ASP A 413 -13.06 0.87 9.77
N VAL A 414 -13.28 -0.42 9.49
CA VAL A 414 -14.10 -1.27 10.37
C VAL A 414 -13.39 -1.51 11.71
N PRO A 415 -14.06 -1.21 12.85
CA PRO A 415 -13.42 -1.19 14.17
C PRO A 415 -13.51 -2.53 14.93
N LEU A 416 -13.19 -3.66 14.28
CA LEU A 416 -13.10 -4.99 14.92
C LEU A 416 -12.03 -5.08 16.02
N GLY A 417 -10.98 -4.26 15.98
CA GLY A 417 -9.85 -4.32 16.90
C GLY A 417 -8.80 -5.36 16.47
N GLN A 418 -7.99 -5.85 17.41
CA GLN A 418 -6.99 -6.89 17.14
C GLN A 418 -7.62 -8.29 17.09
N PRO A 419 -7.05 -9.22 16.31
CA PRO A 419 -7.51 -10.62 16.30
C PRO A 419 -7.25 -11.28 17.67
N VAL A 420 -8.23 -12.03 18.18
CA VAL A 420 -8.16 -12.73 19.48
C VAL A 420 -7.62 -14.16 19.33
N GLY A 421 -7.50 -14.65 18.09
CA GLY A 421 -6.96 -15.97 17.81
C GLY A 421 -6.66 -16.21 16.33
N ASN A 422 -6.33 -17.47 16.04
CA ASN A 422 -6.15 -17.95 14.69
C ASN A 422 -7.49 -18.07 13.94
N VAL A 423 -7.42 -18.12 12.61
CA VAL A 423 -8.56 -18.53 11.79
C VAL A 423 -9.02 -19.94 12.21
N GLN A 424 -10.33 -20.13 12.23
CA GLN A 424 -10.99 -21.40 12.47
C GLN A 424 -11.70 -21.83 11.19
N VAL A 425 -11.65 -23.13 10.90
CA VAL A 425 -12.34 -23.75 9.77
C VAL A 425 -13.45 -24.63 10.35
N PHE A 426 -14.69 -24.15 10.29
CA PHE A 426 -15.84 -24.86 10.84
C PHE A 426 -16.37 -25.96 9.91
N PHE A 427 -16.18 -25.75 8.61
CA PHE A 427 -16.54 -26.72 7.59
C PHE A 427 -15.51 -26.67 6.46
N ARG A 428 -15.17 -27.84 5.92
CA ARG A 428 -14.37 -27.97 4.71
C ARG A 428 -14.85 -29.21 3.98
N SER A 429 -15.13 -29.09 2.69
CA SER A 429 -15.59 -30.20 1.86
C SER A 429 -14.88 -30.17 0.52
N SER A 430 -14.34 -31.33 0.14
CA SER A 430 -13.86 -31.61 -1.20
C SER A 430 -14.99 -31.58 -2.24
N ASP A 431 -16.19 -32.02 -1.84
CA ASP A 431 -17.33 -32.21 -2.74
C ASP A 431 -17.88 -30.86 -3.21
N TYR A 432 -18.02 -29.92 -2.28
CA TYR A 432 -18.41 -28.54 -2.59
C TYR A 432 -17.24 -27.63 -2.97
N ARG A 433 -16.01 -28.17 -2.92
CA ARG A 433 -14.76 -27.41 -3.03
C ARG A 433 -14.88 -26.09 -2.28
N GLY A 434 -15.04 -26.18 -0.96
CA GLY A 434 -15.17 -24.99 -0.15
C GLY A 434 -15.27 -25.25 1.34
N GLY A 435 -15.56 -24.19 2.09
CA GLY A 435 -15.59 -24.24 3.54
C GLY A 435 -16.32 -23.07 4.17
N LEU A 436 -16.36 -23.07 5.51
CA LEU A 436 -16.77 -21.95 6.33
C LEU A 436 -15.60 -21.54 7.22
N TYR A 437 -15.09 -20.35 6.99
CA TYR A 437 -13.93 -19.80 7.69
C TYR A 437 -14.38 -18.69 8.63
N TYR A 438 -13.83 -18.67 9.83
CA TYR A 438 -14.18 -17.74 10.89
C TYR A 438 -12.92 -17.17 11.53
N ARG A 439 -12.96 -15.90 11.91
CA ARG A 439 -11.96 -15.36 12.83
C ARG A 439 -12.54 -14.34 13.78
N GLN A 440 -12.20 -14.51 15.06
CA GLN A 440 -12.60 -13.62 16.14
C GLN A 440 -11.64 -12.43 16.29
N PHE A 441 -12.22 -11.28 16.60
CA PHE A 441 -11.55 -10.05 16.96
C PHE A 441 -12.10 -9.52 18.29
N GLN A 442 -11.42 -8.54 18.89
CA GLN A 442 -11.80 -7.96 20.19
C GLN A 442 -13.25 -7.48 20.21
N ASN A 443 -13.69 -6.79 19.15
CA ASN A 443 -15.01 -6.17 19.06
C ASN A 443 -15.95 -6.91 18.11
N GLY A 444 -15.62 -8.10 17.62
CA GLY A 444 -16.42 -8.72 16.56
C GLY A 444 -15.83 -9.98 15.97
N PHE A 445 -16.30 -10.33 14.77
CA PHE A 445 -15.76 -11.46 14.02
C PHE A 445 -16.01 -11.30 12.52
N VAL A 446 -15.32 -12.12 11.74
CA VAL A 446 -15.54 -12.25 10.29
C VAL A 446 -15.91 -13.68 9.94
N LEU A 447 -16.77 -13.84 8.94
CA LEU A 447 -17.12 -15.11 8.32
C LEU A 447 -16.85 -15.03 6.81
N VAL A 448 -16.31 -16.10 6.24
CA VAL A 448 -16.09 -16.19 4.79
C VAL A 448 -16.54 -17.56 4.28
N ASN A 449 -17.35 -17.52 3.23
CA ASN A 449 -17.74 -18.69 2.45
C ASN A 449 -17.08 -18.60 1.06
N PRO A 450 -15.87 -19.17 0.88
CA PRO A 450 -15.19 -19.18 -0.41
C PRO A 450 -15.72 -20.27 -1.36
N THR A 451 -16.77 -21.02 -0.99
CA THR A 451 -17.35 -22.07 -1.85
C THR A 451 -17.80 -21.49 -3.19
N GLY A 452 -17.83 -22.35 -4.20
CA GLY A 452 -18.25 -22.01 -5.56
C GLY A 452 -17.11 -21.69 -6.53
N ASP A 453 -17.50 -21.39 -7.77
CA ASP A 453 -16.72 -21.27 -9.03
C ASP A 453 -16.67 -22.53 -9.92
N ILE A 454 -17.78 -23.24 -10.08
CA ILE A 454 -17.94 -24.20 -11.18
C ILE A 454 -18.98 -23.62 -12.15
N ARG A 455 -18.70 -23.68 -13.45
CA ARG A 455 -19.74 -23.52 -14.46
C ARG A 455 -20.53 -24.84 -14.47
N PRO A 456 -21.88 -24.84 -14.41
CA PRO A 456 -22.80 -23.69 -14.48
C PRO A 456 -23.29 -23.14 -13.13
N ARG A 457 -23.39 -21.81 -13.07
CA ARG A 457 -23.32 -20.91 -11.90
C ARG A 457 -24.54 -20.85 -10.93
N PHE A 458 -25.50 -21.76 -10.97
CA PHE A 458 -26.76 -21.55 -10.22
C PHE A 458 -27.02 -22.52 -9.05
N LYS A 459 -26.11 -23.47 -8.79
CA LYS A 459 -26.21 -24.44 -7.67
C LYS A 459 -24.91 -24.71 -6.90
N ASP A 460 -23.80 -24.07 -7.26
CA ASP A 460 -22.47 -24.57 -6.86
C ASP A 460 -21.94 -23.89 -5.60
N GLY A 461 -22.32 -24.43 -4.45
CA GLY A 461 -21.68 -24.14 -3.17
C GLY A 461 -22.59 -24.38 -1.98
N ALA A 462 -21.98 -24.69 -0.82
CA ALA A 462 -22.73 -24.85 0.41
C ALA A 462 -23.20 -23.48 0.92
N VAL A 463 -24.47 -23.39 1.32
CA VAL A 463 -25.00 -22.25 2.09
C VAL A 463 -24.89 -22.60 3.56
N PHE A 464 -24.24 -21.74 4.34
CA PHE A 464 -24.11 -21.94 5.78
C PHE A 464 -25.14 -21.10 6.55
N THR A 465 -25.55 -21.60 7.71
CA THR A 465 -26.34 -20.82 8.68
C THR A 465 -25.51 -20.61 9.93
N TRP A 466 -25.37 -19.36 10.35
CA TRP A 466 -24.70 -18.98 11.59
C TRP A 466 -25.70 -18.38 12.57
N ILE A 467 -25.59 -18.72 13.86
CA ILE A 467 -26.44 -18.16 14.92
C ILE A 467 -25.61 -17.15 15.70
N LEU A 468 -26.07 -15.90 15.79
CA LEU A 468 -25.37 -14.86 16.54
C LEU A 468 -25.46 -15.11 18.05
N ASP A 469 -24.35 -15.01 18.76
CA ASP A 469 -24.23 -15.15 20.21
C ASP A 469 -24.57 -13.86 20.97
N ALA A 470 -24.62 -12.72 20.27
CA ALA A 470 -24.89 -11.40 20.82
C ALA A 470 -25.52 -10.49 19.76
N ASP A 471 -25.74 -9.23 20.11
CA ASP A 471 -26.18 -8.21 19.17
C ASP A 471 -25.00 -7.71 18.34
N TYR A 472 -25.13 -7.74 17.01
CA TYR A 472 -24.07 -7.33 16.09
C TYR A 472 -24.58 -6.38 15.02
N TRP A 473 -23.79 -5.36 14.73
CA TRP A 473 -23.89 -4.57 13.51
C TRP A 473 -23.13 -5.24 12.37
N GLU A 474 -23.73 -5.31 11.17
CA GLU A 474 -23.14 -5.96 10.00
C GLU A 474 -22.80 -4.94 8.90
N LEU A 475 -21.58 -5.00 8.38
CA LEU A 475 -21.01 -3.99 7.47
C LEU A 475 -21.79 -3.77 6.17
N ARG A 476 -22.22 -4.84 5.52
CA ARG A 476 -22.82 -4.79 4.18
C ARG A 476 -24.20 -4.13 4.23
N SER A 477 -25.06 -4.62 5.11
CA SER A 477 -26.44 -4.16 5.30
C SER A 477 -26.52 -2.89 6.13
N GLY A 478 -25.53 -2.64 7.00
CA GLY A 478 -25.55 -1.57 7.98
C GLY A 478 -26.60 -1.74 9.09
N GLN A 479 -27.15 -2.95 9.23
CA GLN A 479 -28.19 -3.29 10.21
C GLN A 479 -27.61 -3.88 11.48
N VAL A 480 -28.34 -3.75 12.59
CA VAL A 480 -28.08 -4.47 13.84
C VAL A 480 -28.98 -5.70 13.89
N TYR A 481 -28.39 -6.86 14.14
CA TYR A 481 -29.06 -8.13 14.32
C TYR A 481 -28.97 -8.55 15.79
N PRO A 482 -30.09 -8.95 16.43
CA PRO A 482 -30.09 -9.38 17.81
C PRO A 482 -29.49 -10.78 17.98
N ALA A 483 -29.06 -11.09 19.21
CA ALA A 483 -28.65 -12.43 19.61
C ALA A 483 -29.70 -13.50 19.22
N GLY A 484 -29.23 -14.68 18.81
CA GLY A 484 -30.08 -15.78 18.34
C GLY A 484 -30.52 -15.66 16.87
N THR A 485 -30.25 -14.54 16.20
CA THR A 485 -30.56 -14.39 14.77
C THR A 485 -29.81 -15.42 13.94
N ARG A 486 -30.52 -16.07 13.01
CA ARG A 486 -29.96 -17.00 12.02
C ARG A 486 -29.57 -16.25 10.75
N ILE A 487 -28.28 -16.11 10.52
CA ILE A 487 -27.71 -15.48 9.34
C ILE A 487 -27.37 -16.56 8.31
N LYS A 488 -27.80 -16.37 7.07
CA LYS A 488 -27.37 -17.19 5.93
C LYS A 488 -26.13 -16.58 5.29
N LEU A 489 -25.16 -17.43 4.96
CA LEU A 489 -23.95 -17.06 4.25
C LEU A 489 -23.85 -17.86 2.95
N TYR A 490 -24.08 -17.18 1.83
CA TYR A 490 -24.10 -17.79 0.50
C TYR A 490 -22.68 -17.95 -0.07
N PRO A 491 -22.50 -18.79 -1.11
CA PRO A 491 -21.22 -18.90 -1.81
C PRO A 491 -20.67 -17.54 -2.25
N LYS A 492 -19.36 -17.35 -2.10
CA LYS A 492 -18.62 -16.11 -2.39
C LYS A 492 -19.08 -14.89 -1.58
N GLU A 493 -19.59 -15.12 -0.37
CA GLU A 493 -19.89 -14.06 0.59
C GLU A 493 -18.88 -14.02 1.73
N GLY A 494 -18.54 -12.79 2.12
CA GLY A 494 -17.89 -12.45 3.37
C GLY A 494 -18.84 -11.59 4.19
N LEU A 495 -18.90 -11.84 5.50
CA LEU A 495 -19.64 -11.00 6.44
C LEU A 495 -18.72 -10.53 7.55
N ILE A 496 -18.87 -9.27 7.91
CA ILE A 496 -18.08 -8.62 8.95
C ILE A 496 -19.05 -8.08 10.00
N PHE A 497 -18.94 -8.60 11.22
CA PHE A 497 -19.82 -8.29 12.33
C PHE A 497 -19.05 -7.58 13.45
N VAL A 498 -19.54 -6.42 13.89
CA VAL A 498 -19.02 -5.67 15.04
C VAL A 498 -20.07 -5.72 16.14
N ARG A 499 -19.68 -6.03 17.39
CA ARG A 499 -20.59 -6.05 18.54
C ARG A 499 -21.26 -4.68 18.68
N ALA A 500 -22.59 -4.69 18.73
CA ALA A 500 -23.41 -3.47 18.73
C ALA A 500 -23.14 -2.57 19.95
N ASN A 501 -22.74 -3.18 21.08
CA ASN A 501 -22.41 -2.48 22.32
C ASN A 501 -20.94 -2.02 22.41
N SER A 502 -20.10 -2.29 21.41
CA SER A 502 -18.70 -1.88 21.46
C SER A 502 -18.56 -0.36 21.38
N ALA A 503 -17.68 0.20 22.22
CA ALA A 503 -17.38 1.64 22.18
C ALA A 503 -16.84 2.06 20.80
N ALA A 504 -16.04 1.19 20.17
CA ALA A 504 -15.41 1.44 18.89
C ALA A 504 -16.42 1.63 17.74
N LEU A 505 -17.62 1.05 17.86
CA LEU A 505 -18.68 1.21 16.86
C LEU A 505 -19.45 2.54 17.00
N ARG A 506 -19.46 3.16 18.18
CA ARG A 506 -20.20 4.43 18.42
C ARG A 506 -19.64 5.60 17.61
N ASP A 507 -18.32 5.62 17.46
CA ASP A 507 -17.60 6.67 16.73
C ASP A 507 -17.43 6.34 15.24
N TYR A 508 -17.86 5.16 14.81
CA TYR A 508 -17.76 4.72 13.42
C TYR A 508 -18.86 5.35 12.55
N PRO A 509 -18.53 6.22 11.57
CA PRO A 509 -19.52 7.05 10.89
C PRO A 509 -20.68 6.29 10.22
N PRO A 510 -20.47 5.13 9.56
CA PRO A 510 -21.57 4.36 8.96
C PRO A 510 -22.61 3.82 9.95
N ALA A 511 -22.22 3.64 11.21
CA ALA A 511 -23.06 3.14 12.30
C ALA A 511 -23.57 4.25 13.23
N LYS A 512 -22.94 5.43 13.21
CA LYS A 512 -23.30 6.59 14.02
C LYS A 512 -24.77 6.99 13.79
N GLY A 513 -25.54 7.09 14.87
CA GLY A 513 -26.97 7.45 14.84
C GLY A 513 -27.94 6.33 14.44
N LYS A 514 -27.44 5.15 14.06
CA LYS A 514 -28.26 3.95 13.76
C LYS A 514 -28.34 2.96 14.91
N ILE A 515 -27.51 3.15 15.94
CA ILE A 515 -27.47 2.33 17.14
C ILE A 515 -28.22 3.06 18.22
N THR A 516 -29.23 2.42 18.80
CA THR A 516 -29.97 2.96 19.95
C THR A 516 -28.99 3.18 21.11
N PRO A 517 -28.97 4.35 21.76
CA PRO A 517 -28.16 4.56 22.95
C PRO A 517 -28.47 3.50 24.01
N LEU A 518 -27.45 2.97 24.67
CA LEU A 518 -27.69 2.16 25.87
C LEU A 518 -28.48 3.02 26.87
N PRO A 519 -29.56 2.51 27.49
CA PRO A 519 -30.15 3.18 28.63
C PRO A 519 -29.06 3.33 29.70
N ASP A 520 -28.91 4.55 30.22
CA ASP A 520 -27.89 4.97 31.16
C ASP A 520 -27.79 4.02 32.37
N GLY A 521 -26.88 3.04 32.33
CA GLY A 521 -26.23 2.38 33.48
C GLY A 521 -27.09 1.86 34.65
N LYS A 522 -28.41 1.93 34.59
CA LYS A 522 -29.35 1.46 35.59
C LYS A 522 -30.06 0.26 34.99
N GLY A 523 -29.46 -0.90 35.21
CA GLY A 523 -30.01 -2.17 34.80
C GLY A 523 -31.47 -2.27 35.22
N SER A 524 -32.37 -2.43 34.25
CA SER A 524 -33.61 -3.13 34.52
C SER A 524 -33.24 -4.59 34.76
N PRO A 525 -33.68 -5.24 35.86
CA PRO A 525 -33.41 -6.64 36.08
C PRO A 525 -34.00 -7.44 34.92
N ILE A 526 -33.14 -8.18 34.21
CA ILE A 526 -33.60 -9.22 33.29
C ILE A 526 -34.38 -10.22 34.15
N ALA A 527 -35.69 -10.27 33.95
CA ALA A 527 -36.53 -11.26 34.60
C ALA A 527 -36.05 -12.66 34.18
N PRO A 528 -35.89 -13.62 35.12
CA PRO A 528 -35.49 -14.97 34.77
C PRO A 528 -36.53 -15.60 33.83
N ALA A 529 -36.05 -16.19 32.74
CA ALA A 529 -36.89 -16.95 31.84
C ALA A 529 -37.60 -18.09 32.60
N PRO A 530 -38.88 -18.36 32.31
CA PRO A 530 -39.60 -19.44 32.98
C PRO A 530 -38.96 -20.79 32.62
N PRO A 531 -38.90 -21.74 33.58
CA PRO A 531 -38.27 -23.01 33.35
C PRO A 531 -39.02 -23.81 32.29
N ILE A 532 -38.26 -24.39 31.37
CA ILE A 532 -38.71 -25.31 30.34
C ILE A 532 -39.43 -26.48 31.02
N ARG A 533 -40.73 -26.65 30.76
CA ARG A 533 -41.47 -27.87 31.12
C ARG A 533 -41.08 -28.97 30.14
N ARG A 534 -40.74 -30.13 30.70
CA ARG A 534 -40.31 -31.35 30.00
C ARG A 534 -41.38 -31.88 29.06
#